data_AF-A0A7J9ML27-F1
#
_entry.id   AF-A0A7J9ML27-F1
#
_cell.length_a   1.000
_cell.length_b   1.000
_cell.length_c   1.000
_cell.angle_alpha   90.00
_cell.angle_beta   90.00
_cell.angle_gamma   90.00
#
_symmetry.space_group_name_H-M   'P 1'
#
loop_
_entity.id
_entity.type
_entity.pdbx_description
1 polymer ?
#
loop_
_entity_poly.entity_id
_entity_poly.type
_entity_poly.pdbx_seq_one_letter_code
_entity_poly.pdbx_strand_id
1 'polypeptide(L)'
;MQKRQILVVVVVLAGVSLVVSDEAVKPLDFYKYSLQWPPSACMEPPPGKKCEVSPEVRFTIHGYWPQYYEDTPVPPYCDDLRCTNTKPTSANDVVKILKESPFEKELMKDWPNLYARQIRKEEDNLEFWKYEWRKHGMCSDDANKPFEYFRSTLTLLPNFKNLKRDLGFKPGSKVGDILKNLRDNKYKVPQIVCNRKSQLREIRFCYRNNLWTAPIGWGVELAIRKLPTSFYLVVLEGRML
;
A
#
# COMPACT_ATOMS: atom_id res chain seq x y z
N MET A 1 -56.93 31.97 -58.69
CA MET A 1 -56.87 31.04 -57.54
C MET A 1 -55.50 30.36 -57.53
N GLN A 2 -54.65 30.70 -56.55
CA GLN A 2 -53.24 30.33 -56.49
C GLN A 2 -53.06 29.02 -55.72
N LYS A 3 -52.56 27.96 -56.36
CA LYS A 3 -52.26 26.67 -55.72
C LYS A 3 -51.03 26.82 -54.82
N ARG A 4 -51.22 26.77 -53.50
CA ARG A 4 -50.13 26.66 -52.52
C ARG A 4 -49.58 25.23 -52.55
N GLN A 5 -48.32 25.07 -52.96
CA GLN A 5 -47.60 23.81 -52.76
C GLN A 5 -47.09 23.77 -51.32
N ILE A 6 -47.44 22.71 -50.58
CA ILE A 6 -46.97 22.47 -49.21
C ILE A 6 -45.65 21.70 -49.33
N LEU A 7 -44.55 22.34 -48.96
CA LEU A 7 -43.22 21.71 -48.87
C LEU A 7 -43.14 20.95 -47.54
N VAL A 8 -43.07 19.62 -47.59
CA VAL A 8 -42.83 18.78 -46.40
C VAL A 8 -41.33 18.65 -46.20
N VAL A 9 -40.79 19.34 -45.20
CA VAL A 9 -39.38 19.23 -44.80
C VAL A 9 -39.25 18.07 -43.81
N VAL A 10 -38.69 16.94 -44.28
CA VAL A 10 -38.37 15.80 -43.43
C VAL A 10 -37.02 16.07 -42.76
N VAL A 11 -37.04 16.43 -41.47
CA VAL A 11 -35.83 16.59 -40.67
C VAL A 11 -35.39 15.20 -40.19
N VAL A 12 -34.35 14.64 -40.84
CA VAL A 12 -33.71 13.40 -40.39
C VAL A 12 -32.78 13.76 -39.22
N LEU A 13 -33.24 13.53 -37.99
CA LEU A 13 -32.40 13.60 -36.81
C LEU A 13 -31.44 12.39 -36.84
N ALA A 14 -30.22 12.61 -37.33
CA ALA A 14 -29.14 11.65 -37.15
C ALA A 14 -28.80 11.59 -35.67
N GLY A 15 -29.29 10.55 -34.99
CA GLY A 15 -28.95 10.27 -33.59
C GLY A 15 -27.47 9.99 -33.48
N VAL A 16 -26.70 10.93 -32.94
CA VAL A 16 -25.34 10.66 -32.46
C VAL A 16 -25.50 9.81 -31.20
N SER A 17 -25.46 8.48 -31.35
CA SER A 17 -25.29 7.59 -30.21
C SER A 17 -23.92 7.86 -29.61
N LEU A 18 -23.88 8.64 -28.53
CA LEU A 18 -22.73 8.68 -27.63
C LEU A 18 -22.61 7.30 -27.01
N VAL A 19 -21.79 6.45 -27.62
CA VAL A 19 -21.38 5.19 -27.01
C VAL A 19 -20.47 5.58 -25.85
N VAL A 20 -21.05 5.71 -24.66
CA VAL A 20 -20.28 5.79 -23.41
C VAL A 20 -19.60 4.43 -23.30
N SER A 21 -18.34 4.38 -23.70
CA SER A 21 -17.53 3.19 -23.53
C SER A 21 -17.30 3.06 -22.03
N ASP A 22 -17.90 2.04 -21.42
CA ASP A 22 -17.58 1.64 -20.05
C ASP A 22 -16.08 1.29 -20.06
N GLU A 23 -15.23 2.16 -19.50
CA GLU A 23 -13.80 1.89 -19.48
C GLU A 23 -13.59 0.61 -18.68
N ALA A 24 -13.14 -0.44 -19.38
CA ALA A 24 -12.86 -1.72 -18.75
C ALA A 24 -11.86 -1.50 -17.61
N VAL A 25 -12.25 -1.91 -16.40
CA VAL A 25 -11.39 -1.82 -15.22
C VAL A 25 -10.02 -2.44 -15.52
N LYS A 26 -8.97 -1.65 -15.34
CA LYS A 26 -7.59 -2.09 -15.58
C LYS A 26 -7.21 -3.21 -14.60
N PRO A 27 -6.63 -4.33 -15.08
CA PRO A 27 -6.19 -5.40 -14.19
C PRO A 27 -5.03 -4.93 -13.28
N LEU A 28 -4.99 -5.49 -12.07
CA LEU A 28 -3.88 -5.32 -11.15
C LEU A 28 -2.66 -6.13 -11.63
N ASP A 29 -1.46 -5.59 -11.45
CA ASP A 29 -0.22 -6.26 -11.89
C ASP A 29 0.54 -6.91 -10.73
N PHE A 30 0.60 -6.24 -9.58
CA PHE A 30 1.29 -6.72 -8.38
C PHE A 30 0.86 -5.95 -7.12
N TYR A 31 1.40 -6.35 -5.97
CA TYR A 31 1.22 -5.72 -4.69
C TYR A 31 2.56 -5.33 -4.07
N LYS A 32 2.59 -4.18 -3.40
CA LYS A 32 3.65 -3.80 -2.47
C LYS A 32 3.27 -4.22 -1.06
N TYR A 33 4.00 -5.18 -0.49
CA TYR A 33 3.99 -5.43 0.94
C TYR A 33 4.96 -4.48 1.62
N SER A 34 4.40 -3.43 2.23
CA SER A 34 5.13 -2.33 2.85
C SER A 34 5.34 -2.59 4.34
N LEU A 35 6.60 -2.71 4.74
CA LEU A 35 7.02 -2.83 6.14
C LEU A 35 7.68 -1.51 6.57
N GLN A 36 7.28 -0.98 7.72
CA GLN A 36 7.83 0.24 8.29
C GLN A 36 8.81 -0.06 9.42
N TRP A 37 9.83 0.80 9.55
CA TRP A 37 10.82 0.76 10.63
C TRP A 37 10.45 1.81 11.69
N PRO A 38 9.83 1.42 12.83
CA PRO A 38 9.29 2.37 13.79
C PRO A 38 10.28 3.40 14.34
N PRO A 39 11.55 3.07 14.67
CA PRO A 39 12.49 4.03 15.24
C PRO A 39 12.69 5.29 14.39
N SER A 40 12.88 5.15 13.07
CA SER A 40 13.09 6.30 12.17
C SER A 40 11.77 6.94 11.71
N ALA A 41 10.69 6.15 11.58
CA ALA A 41 9.37 6.65 11.24
C ALA A 41 8.81 7.57 12.34
N CYS A 42 9.18 7.32 13.60
CA CYS A 42 8.83 8.15 14.75
C CYS A 42 9.68 9.41 14.90
N MET A 43 10.86 9.48 14.28
CA MET A 43 11.73 10.66 14.32
C MET A 43 11.32 11.75 13.33
N GLU A 44 10.61 11.37 12.28
CA GLU A 44 10.01 12.27 11.30
C GLU A 44 8.54 11.88 11.08
N PRO A 45 7.67 12.10 12.09
CA PRO A 45 6.25 11.81 11.95
C PRO A 45 5.61 12.77 10.94
N PRO A 46 4.47 12.40 10.33
CA PRO A 46 3.67 13.31 9.53
C PRO A 46 3.29 14.59 10.31
N PRO A 47 3.04 15.72 9.62
CA PRO A 47 2.61 16.96 10.28
C PRO A 47 1.43 16.74 11.24
N GLY A 48 1.54 17.27 12.45
CA GLY A 48 0.50 17.14 13.49
C GLY A 48 0.43 15.76 14.16
N LYS A 49 1.38 14.86 13.88
CA LYS A 49 1.49 13.55 14.53
C LYS A 49 2.77 13.47 15.36
N LYS A 50 2.75 12.62 16.39
CA LYS A 50 3.91 12.28 17.23
C LYS A 50 3.80 10.82 17.67
N CYS A 51 4.93 10.18 17.95
CA CYS A 51 4.93 8.91 18.66
C CYS A 51 4.91 9.20 20.16
N GLU A 52 3.89 8.72 20.87
CA GLU A 52 3.77 8.92 22.32
C GLU A 52 4.50 7.83 23.12
N VAL A 53 4.75 6.68 22.48
CA VAL A 53 5.43 5.54 23.07
C VAL A 53 6.75 5.27 22.37
N SER A 54 7.70 4.70 23.11
CA SER A 54 8.95 4.25 22.52
C SER A 54 8.66 3.24 21.40
N PRO A 55 9.19 3.45 20.18
CA PRO A 55 8.94 2.55 19.07
C PRO A 55 9.60 1.19 19.32
N GLU A 56 8.88 0.12 19.04
CA GLU A 56 9.45 -1.23 19.02
C GLU A 56 10.57 -1.32 17.96
N VAL A 57 11.65 -2.02 18.29
CA VAL A 57 12.83 -2.15 17.41
C VAL A 57 12.69 -3.36 16.48
N ARG A 58 11.56 -3.44 15.77
CA ARG A 58 11.25 -4.46 14.76
C ARG A 58 10.41 -3.86 13.63
N PHE A 59 10.37 -4.53 12.48
CA PHE A 59 9.46 -4.15 11.42
C PHE A 59 8.01 -4.46 11.80
N THR A 60 7.13 -3.54 11.44
CA THR A 60 5.68 -3.72 11.46
C THR A 60 5.11 -3.47 10.08
N ILE A 61 3.90 -3.95 9.84
CA ILE A 61 3.19 -3.74 8.59
C ILE A 61 2.79 -2.25 8.52
N HIS A 62 3.02 -1.65 7.36
CA HIS A 62 2.42 -0.37 6.97
C HIS A 62 1.21 -0.62 6.08
N GLY A 63 1.36 -1.49 5.07
CA GLY A 63 0.21 -1.99 4.32
C GLY A 63 0.53 -2.89 3.14
N TYR A 64 -0.52 -3.29 2.42
CA TYR A 64 -0.46 -4.19 1.27
C TYR A 64 -1.17 -3.55 0.07
N TRP A 65 -0.40 -2.96 -0.82
CA TRP A 65 -0.94 -1.98 -1.76
C TRP A 65 -0.95 -2.52 -3.18
N PRO A 66 -2.13 -2.62 -3.83
CA PRO A 66 -2.19 -3.01 -5.23
C PRO A 66 -1.50 -1.95 -6.11
N GLN A 67 -0.83 -2.40 -7.16
CA GLN A 67 -0.11 -1.59 -8.13
C GLN A 67 -0.47 -2.05 -9.55
N TYR A 68 -0.51 -1.09 -10.46
CA TYR A 68 -0.42 -1.36 -11.88
C TYR A 68 1.05 -1.49 -12.31
N TYR A 69 1.26 -1.86 -13.58
CA TYR A 69 2.55 -1.92 -14.25
C TYR A 69 3.35 -0.63 -14.06
N GLU A 70 4.68 -0.74 -14.16
CA GLU A 70 5.62 0.39 -13.98
C GLU A 70 5.53 1.06 -12.60
N ASP A 71 5.17 0.31 -11.55
CA ASP A 71 5.13 0.81 -10.18
C ASP A 71 4.09 1.92 -9.96
N THR A 72 3.05 1.94 -10.80
CA THR A 72 1.98 2.95 -10.74
C THR A 72 0.97 2.60 -9.65
N PRO A 73 0.75 3.47 -8.65
CA PRO A 73 -0.23 3.22 -7.60
C PRO A 73 -1.65 3.16 -8.16
N VAL A 74 -2.44 2.20 -7.66
CA VAL A 74 -3.88 2.14 -7.94
C VAL A 74 -4.57 3.27 -7.16
N PRO A 75 -5.38 4.12 -7.82
CA PRO A 75 -6.11 5.16 -7.12
C PRO A 75 -7.15 4.55 -6.16
N PRO A 76 -7.49 5.23 -5.06
CA PRO A 76 -8.53 4.76 -4.15
C PRO A 76 -9.86 4.58 -4.89
N TYR A 77 -10.63 3.58 -4.48
CA TYR A 77 -11.94 3.31 -5.07
C TYR A 77 -12.86 4.53 -4.93
N CYS A 78 -13.48 4.91 -6.05
CA CYS A 78 -14.58 5.87 -6.12
C CYS A 78 -15.62 5.31 -7.10
N ASP A 79 -16.91 5.57 -6.89
CA ASP A 79 -17.94 5.07 -7.81
C ASP A 79 -17.77 5.64 -9.24
N ASP A 80 -17.27 6.88 -9.35
CA ASP A 80 -16.95 7.53 -10.63
C ASP A 80 -15.57 7.11 -11.20
N LEU A 81 -14.74 6.41 -10.42
CA LEU A 81 -13.41 5.95 -10.81
C LEU A 81 -13.15 4.56 -10.23
N ARG A 82 -13.74 3.55 -10.89
CA ARG A 82 -13.70 2.16 -10.42
C ARG A 82 -12.35 1.52 -10.75
N CYS A 83 -11.71 1.01 -9.71
CA CYS A 83 -10.49 0.18 -9.80
C CYS A 83 -10.79 -1.32 -9.77
N THR A 84 -12.05 -1.71 -9.56
CA THR A 84 -12.50 -3.11 -9.50
C THR A 84 -13.94 -3.24 -9.99
N ASN A 85 -14.25 -4.37 -10.63
CA ASN A 85 -15.62 -4.73 -11.02
C ASN A 85 -16.44 -5.24 -9.83
N THR A 86 -15.78 -5.69 -8.76
CA THR A 86 -16.42 -6.14 -7.53
C THR A 86 -16.81 -4.94 -6.69
N LYS A 87 -18.06 -4.88 -6.22
CA LYS A 87 -18.47 -3.84 -5.25
C LYS A 87 -17.69 -4.03 -3.95
N PRO A 88 -16.83 -3.08 -3.54
CA PRO A 88 -16.02 -3.26 -2.35
C PRO A 88 -16.84 -3.13 -1.08
N THR A 89 -16.37 -3.74 0.00
CA THR A 89 -16.88 -3.44 1.35
C THR A 89 -16.52 -1.99 1.70
N SER A 90 -17.50 -1.23 2.20
CA SER A 90 -17.27 0.16 2.64
C SER A 90 -16.22 0.21 3.75
N ALA A 91 -15.38 1.25 3.74
CA ALA A 91 -14.40 1.46 4.80
C ALA A 91 -15.03 1.62 6.19
N ASN A 92 -16.26 2.14 6.27
CA ASN A 92 -16.96 2.24 7.55
C ASN A 92 -17.35 0.85 8.10
N ASP A 93 -17.70 -0.09 7.22
CA ASP A 93 -18.11 -1.44 7.61
C ASP A 93 -16.90 -2.29 8.05
N VAL A 94 -15.71 -2.00 7.51
CA VAL A 94 -14.46 -2.69 7.88
C VAL A 94 -14.12 -2.52 9.36
N VAL A 95 -14.42 -1.38 9.97
CA VAL A 95 -14.12 -1.13 11.39
C VAL A 95 -14.74 -2.22 12.28
N LYS A 96 -16.02 -2.55 12.05
CA LYS A 96 -16.71 -3.59 12.81
C LYS A 96 -16.09 -4.97 12.56
N ILE A 97 -15.80 -5.28 11.29
CA ILE A 97 -15.21 -6.57 10.89
C ILE A 97 -13.86 -6.79 11.59
N LEU A 98 -12.99 -5.77 11.66
CA LEU A 98 -11.68 -5.90 12.27
C LEU A 98 -11.75 -5.95 13.79
N LYS A 99 -12.62 -5.14 14.41
CA LYS A 99 -12.83 -5.13 15.86
C LYS A 99 -13.37 -6.47 16.37
N GLU A 100 -14.22 -7.13 15.60
CA GLU A 100 -14.79 -8.44 15.95
C GLU A 100 -13.96 -9.61 15.41
N SER A 101 -12.81 -9.35 14.78
CA SER A 101 -11.99 -10.39 14.17
C SER A 101 -11.18 -11.19 15.23
N PRO A 102 -10.93 -12.48 14.99
CA PRO A 102 -10.09 -13.28 15.88
C PRO A 102 -8.61 -12.87 15.85
N PHE A 103 -8.22 -11.99 14.92
CA PHE A 103 -6.86 -11.52 14.73
C PHE A 103 -6.67 -10.02 15.08
N GLU A 104 -7.62 -9.42 15.81
CA GLU A 104 -7.53 -8.01 16.24
C GLU A 104 -6.24 -7.74 17.03
N LYS A 105 -5.84 -8.68 17.90
CA LYS A 105 -4.62 -8.54 18.71
C LYS A 105 -3.37 -8.54 17.83
N GLU A 106 -3.36 -9.37 16.80
CA GLU A 106 -2.32 -9.42 15.78
C GLU A 106 -2.29 -8.12 14.98
N LEU A 107 -3.42 -7.54 14.61
CA LEU A 107 -3.44 -6.21 13.98
C LEU A 107 -2.83 -5.14 14.89
N MET A 108 -3.25 -5.09 16.15
CA MET A 108 -2.73 -4.12 17.14
C MET A 108 -1.23 -4.25 17.38
N LYS A 109 -0.70 -5.48 17.26
CA LYS A 109 0.70 -5.78 17.49
C LYS A 109 1.53 -5.57 16.21
N ASP A 110 1.10 -6.15 15.11
CA ASP A 110 1.91 -6.36 13.91
C ASP A 110 1.60 -5.37 12.79
N TRP A 111 0.46 -4.70 12.84
CA TRP A 111 0.07 -3.61 11.94
C TRP A 111 -0.35 -2.33 12.69
N PRO A 112 0.39 -1.84 13.69
CA PRO A 112 -0.01 -0.68 14.47
C PRO A 112 0.10 0.63 13.68
N ASN A 113 -0.80 1.56 14.01
CA ASN A 113 -0.57 2.98 13.80
C ASN A 113 0.53 3.46 14.75
N LEU A 114 1.72 3.73 14.19
CA LEU A 114 2.88 4.21 14.97
C LEU A 114 2.62 5.55 15.68
N TYR A 115 1.63 6.30 15.22
CA TYR A 115 1.28 7.63 15.72
C TYR A 115 -0.03 7.62 16.51
N ALA A 116 -0.48 6.44 16.95
CA ALA A 116 -1.64 6.31 17.81
C ALA A 116 -1.39 6.99 19.15
N ARG A 117 -2.39 7.73 19.63
CA ARG A 117 -2.37 8.31 20.98
C ARG A 117 -2.58 7.20 21.99
N GLN A 118 -1.81 7.21 23.07
CA GLN A 118 -1.88 6.15 24.07
C GLN A 118 -3.28 6.01 24.68
N ILE A 119 -3.96 7.14 24.92
CA ILE A 119 -5.33 7.19 25.47
C ILE A 119 -6.41 6.74 24.47
N ARG A 120 -6.11 6.74 23.17
CA ARG A 120 -7.04 6.34 22.09
C ARG A 120 -6.40 5.34 21.15
N LYS A 121 -5.64 4.39 21.73
CA LYS A 121 -4.78 3.50 20.96
C LYS A 121 -5.62 2.64 20.03
N GLU A 122 -6.69 2.05 20.53
CA GLU A 122 -7.58 1.18 19.74
C GLU A 122 -8.28 1.96 18.62
N GLU A 123 -8.84 3.13 18.92
CA GLU A 123 -9.54 3.95 17.94
C GLU A 123 -8.60 4.48 16.84
N ASP A 124 -7.41 4.95 17.21
CA ASP A 124 -6.44 5.45 16.24
C ASP A 124 -5.87 4.32 15.37
N ASN A 125 -5.83 3.07 15.86
CA ASN A 125 -5.48 1.89 15.07
C ASN A 125 -6.60 1.50 14.10
N LEU A 126 -7.85 1.46 14.56
CA LEU A 126 -9.01 1.20 13.72
C LEU A 126 -9.14 2.22 12.58
N GLU A 127 -8.95 3.52 12.87
CA GLU A 127 -8.97 4.57 11.84
C GLU A 127 -7.81 4.42 10.85
N PHE A 128 -6.65 3.93 11.29
CA PHE A 128 -5.54 3.63 10.40
C PHE A 128 -5.83 2.45 9.47
N TRP A 129 -6.36 1.33 9.98
CA TRP A 129 -6.72 0.20 9.11
C TRP A 129 -7.87 0.54 8.17
N LYS A 130 -8.84 1.33 8.63
CA LYS A 130 -9.89 1.91 7.78
C LYS A 130 -9.31 2.76 6.65
N TYR A 131 -8.29 3.56 6.95
CA TYR A 131 -7.58 4.35 5.94
C TYR A 131 -6.86 3.47 4.92
N GLU A 132 -6.09 2.48 5.39
CA GLU A 132 -5.40 1.51 4.51
C GLU A 132 -6.37 0.75 3.62
N TRP A 133 -7.50 0.30 4.17
CA TRP A 133 -8.56 -0.35 3.39
C TRP A 133 -9.13 0.60 2.33
N ARG A 134 -9.52 1.81 2.72
CA ARG A 134 -10.11 2.80 1.81
C ARG A 134 -9.18 3.18 0.67
N LYS A 135 -7.89 3.35 0.98
CA LYS A 135 -6.88 3.78 0.01
C LYS A 135 -6.41 2.64 -0.89
N HIS A 136 -6.39 1.41 -0.40
CA HIS A 136 -5.71 0.30 -1.05
C HIS A 136 -6.59 -0.96 -1.12
N GLY A 137 -7.08 -1.45 0.02
CA GLY A 137 -7.80 -2.72 0.09
C GLY A 137 -9.10 -2.79 -0.73
N MET A 138 -9.83 -1.69 -0.86
CA MET A 138 -11.04 -1.61 -1.71
C MET A 138 -10.75 -1.84 -3.20
N CYS A 139 -9.51 -1.71 -3.62
CA CYS A 139 -9.05 -1.97 -4.99
C CYS A 139 -8.20 -3.25 -5.09
N SER A 140 -8.20 -4.11 -4.07
CA SER A 140 -7.52 -5.39 -4.11
C SER A 140 -8.39 -6.47 -4.77
N ASP A 141 -7.78 -7.63 -5.03
CA ASP A 141 -8.47 -8.85 -5.47
C ASP A 141 -9.51 -9.33 -4.43
N ASP A 142 -9.37 -8.89 -3.17
CA ASP A 142 -10.27 -9.17 -2.05
C ASP A 142 -11.19 -7.99 -1.72
N ALA A 143 -11.54 -7.15 -2.71
CA ALA A 143 -12.34 -5.93 -2.53
C ALA A 143 -13.63 -6.12 -1.70
N ASN A 144 -14.30 -7.28 -1.77
CA ASN A 144 -15.48 -7.62 -0.98
C ASN A 144 -15.23 -8.58 0.20
N LYS A 145 -13.96 -8.85 0.52
CA LYS A 145 -13.50 -9.77 1.56
C LYS A 145 -12.43 -9.12 2.44
N PRO A 146 -12.74 -8.04 3.17
CA PRO A 146 -11.76 -7.34 4.01
C PRO A 146 -11.09 -8.27 5.03
N PHE A 147 -11.84 -9.22 5.61
CA PHE A 147 -11.26 -10.23 6.51
C PHE A 147 -10.07 -10.96 5.87
N GLU A 148 -10.20 -11.38 4.60
CA GLU A 148 -9.15 -12.11 3.87
C GLU A 148 -7.97 -11.22 3.53
N TYR A 149 -8.22 -9.98 3.11
CA TYR A 149 -7.16 -8.99 2.84
C TYR A 149 -6.27 -8.78 4.07
N PHE A 150 -6.87 -8.49 5.23
CA PHE A 150 -6.11 -8.23 6.46
C PHE A 150 -5.44 -9.49 7.00
N ARG A 151 -6.17 -10.62 7.06
CA ARG A 151 -5.63 -11.90 7.52
C ARG A 151 -4.43 -12.33 6.68
N SER A 152 -4.57 -12.30 5.36
CA SER A 152 -3.51 -12.78 4.46
C SER A 152 -2.29 -11.86 4.51
N THR A 153 -2.50 -10.54 4.64
CA THR A 153 -1.41 -9.58 4.85
C THR A 153 -0.64 -9.86 6.14
N LEU A 154 -1.33 -10.19 7.24
CA LEU A 154 -0.69 -10.59 8.50
C LEU A 154 0.11 -11.89 8.35
N THR A 155 -0.41 -12.87 7.60
CA THR A 155 0.26 -14.18 7.41
C THR A 155 1.60 -14.09 6.68
N LEU A 156 1.89 -12.97 6.01
CA LEU A 156 3.18 -12.72 5.36
C LEU A 156 4.28 -12.32 6.33
N LEU A 157 3.94 -11.64 7.43
CA LEU A 157 4.93 -11.03 8.32
C LEU A 157 5.95 -12.03 8.90
N PRO A 158 5.57 -13.27 9.28
CA PRO A 158 6.51 -14.28 9.76
C PRO A 158 7.66 -14.59 8.80
N ASN A 159 7.48 -14.42 7.48
CA ASN A 159 8.55 -14.58 6.49
C ASN A 159 9.67 -13.55 6.64
N PHE A 160 9.40 -12.43 7.34
CA PHE A 160 10.31 -11.33 7.57
C PHE A 160 10.79 -11.23 9.03
N LYS A 161 10.56 -12.29 9.85
CA LYS A 161 10.98 -12.30 11.26
C LYS A 161 12.47 -12.02 11.49
N ASN A 162 13.31 -12.40 10.52
CA ASN A 162 14.76 -12.20 10.57
C ASN A 162 15.21 -10.94 9.82
N LEU A 163 14.30 -10.17 9.21
CA LEU A 163 14.64 -9.09 8.28
C LEU A 163 15.59 -8.05 8.89
N LYS A 164 15.38 -7.62 10.14
CA LYS A 164 16.31 -6.70 10.83
C LYS A 164 17.73 -7.24 10.87
N ARG A 165 17.90 -8.51 11.24
CA ARG A 165 19.20 -9.18 11.31
C ARG A 165 19.79 -9.35 9.92
N ASP A 166 18.98 -9.75 8.95
CA ASP A 166 19.39 -10.07 7.59
C ASP A 166 19.76 -8.83 6.78
N LEU A 167 19.15 -7.67 7.08
CA LEU A 167 19.59 -6.39 6.54
C LEU A 167 20.99 -6.03 7.04
N GLY A 168 21.34 -6.45 8.27
CA GLY A 168 22.65 -6.19 8.88
C GLY A 168 23.00 -4.70 8.98
N PHE A 169 21.99 -3.83 9.00
CA PHE A 169 22.22 -2.39 8.99
C PHE A 169 22.75 -1.92 10.35
N LYS A 170 23.63 -0.93 10.32
CA LYS A 170 24.19 -0.20 11.45
C LYS A 170 24.20 1.29 11.12
N PRO A 171 24.39 2.19 12.10
CA PRO A 171 24.59 3.60 11.79
C PRO A 171 25.68 3.78 10.72
N GLY A 172 25.36 4.45 9.61
CA GLY A 172 26.27 4.66 8.48
C GLY A 172 26.34 3.53 7.45
N SER A 173 25.51 2.49 7.53
CA SER A 173 25.40 1.47 6.46
C SER A 173 25.02 2.09 5.12
N LYS A 174 25.56 1.61 4.00
CA LYS A 174 25.12 2.07 2.67
C LYS A 174 23.91 1.27 2.20
N VAL A 175 23.06 1.90 1.37
CA VAL A 175 21.94 1.18 0.72
C VAL A 175 22.45 0.00 -0.10
N GLY A 176 23.60 0.13 -0.77
CA GLY A 176 24.22 -0.97 -1.51
C GLY A 176 24.54 -2.20 -0.64
N ASP A 177 25.09 -1.99 0.56
CA ASP A 177 25.41 -3.07 1.50
C ASP A 177 24.14 -3.78 1.98
N ILE A 178 23.09 -3.00 2.25
CA ILE A 178 21.78 -3.52 2.64
C ILE A 178 21.20 -4.41 1.54
N LEU A 179 21.20 -3.93 0.29
CA LEU A 179 20.70 -4.70 -0.85
C LEU A 179 21.52 -5.96 -1.10
N LYS A 180 22.84 -5.91 -0.89
CA LYS A 180 23.72 -7.08 -0.95
C LYS A 180 23.36 -8.10 0.14
N ASN A 181 23.24 -7.68 1.39
CA ASN A 181 22.91 -8.58 2.50
C ASN A 181 21.55 -9.26 2.30
N LEU A 182 20.56 -8.53 1.79
CA LEU A 182 19.26 -9.10 1.45
C LEU A 182 19.37 -10.16 0.36
N ARG A 183 20.12 -9.88 -0.70
CA ARG A 183 20.38 -10.86 -1.78
C ARG A 183 21.06 -12.11 -1.23
N ASP A 184 22.07 -11.95 -0.40
CA ASP A 184 22.82 -13.06 0.22
C ASP A 184 21.91 -13.92 1.13
N ASN A 185 20.92 -13.29 1.78
CA ASN A 185 19.87 -13.96 2.56
C ASN A 185 18.65 -14.39 1.71
N LYS A 186 18.79 -14.45 0.38
CA LYS A 186 17.79 -14.94 -0.58
C LYS A 186 16.49 -14.13 -0.64
N TYR A 187 16.47 -12.91 -0.11
CA TYR A 187 15.36 -11.99 -0.35
C TYR A 187 15.38 -11.53 -1.81
N LYS A 188 14.18 -11.28 -2.36
CA LYS A 188 14.08 -10.51 -3.60
C LYS A 188 14.41 -9.05 -3.33
N VAL A 189 14.89 -8.35 -4.36
CA VAL A 189 15.26 -6.93 -4.26
C VAL A 189 14.02 -6.11 -3.89
N PRO A 190 14.03 -5.39 -2.75
CA PRO A 190 12.92 -4.54 -2.35
C PRO A 190 13.12 -3.09 -2.80
N GLN A 191 12.06 -2.31 -2.67
CA GLN A 191 12.15 -0.85 -2.66
C GLN A 191 12.53 -0.38 -1.24
N ILE A 192 13.60 0.40 -1.13
CA ILE A 192 14.04 1.04 0.11
C ILE A 192 13.53 2.48 0.14
N VAL A 193 12.85 2.86 1.22
CA VAL A 193 12.34 4.22 1.43
C VAL A 193 13.01 4.82 2.65
N CYS A 194 13.59 6.00 2.46
CA CYS A 194 14.22 6.76 3.53
C CYS A 194 13.40 7.98 3.93
N ASN A 195 13.55 8.45 5.17
CA ASN A 195 13.09 9.78 5.58
C ASN A 195 14.05 10.90 5.08
N ARG A 196 13.77 12.17 5.41
CA ARG A 196 14.58 13.30 4.91
C ARG A 196 16.00 13.29 5.48
N LYS A 197 16.21 12.68 6.65
CA LYS A 197 17.53 12.43 7.25
C LYS A 197 18.25 11.20 6.69
N SER A 198 17.80 10.63 5.58
CA SER A 198 18.38 9.44 4.95
C SER A 198 18.39 8.20 5.86
N GLN A 199 17.39 8.07 6.74
CA GLN A 199 17.22 6.92 7.61
C GLN A 199 16.21 5.95 7.01
N LEU A 200 16.44 4.64 7.11
CA LEU A 200 15.49 3.63 6.62
C LEU A 200 14.16 3.82 7.31
N ARG A 201 13.11 4.18 6.55
CA ARG A 201 11.75 4.41 7.05
C ARG A 201 10.83 3.27 6.69
N GLU A 202 10.90 2.78 5.45
CA GLU A 202 10.11 1.64 4.97
C GLU A 202 10.91 0.77 4.00
N ILE A 203 10.54 -0.50 3.92
CA ILE A 203 11.03 -1.48 2.95
C ILE A 203 9.85 -2.20 2.33
N ARG A 204 9.82 -2.30 1.01
CA ARG A 204 8.64 -2.82 0.29
C ARG A 204 9.01 -3.97 -0.64
N PHE A 205 8.34 -5.09 -0.46
CA PHE A 205 8.50 -6.29 -1.27
C PHE A 205 7.34 -6.46 -2.25
N CYS A 206 7.60 -6.97 -3.46
CA CYS A 206 6.60 -7.10 -4.50
C CYS A 206 6.07 -8.54 -4.63
N TYR A 207 4.74 -8.68 -4.75
CA TYR A 207 4.02 -9.95 -4.90
C TYR A 207 3.06 -9.90 -6.08
N ARG A 208 2.90 -10.98 -6.86
CA ARG A 208 2.09 -10.95 -8.08
C ARG A 208 0.58 -10.81 -7.83
N ASN A 209 0.04 -11.58 -6.89
CA ASN A 209 -1.39 -11.62 -6.57
C ASN A 209 -1.59 -11.55 -5.05
N ASN A 210 -2.84 -11.47 -4.60
CA ASN A 210 -3.29 -11.62 -3.20
C ASN A 210 -3.05 -13.02 -2.56
N LEU A 211 -1.98 -13.71 -2.98
CA LEU A 211 -1.23 -14.74 -2.25
C LEU A 211 -1.56 -16.22 -2.54
N TRP A 212 -0.80 -16.77 -3.50
CA TRP A 212 -0.20 -18.13 -3.46
C TRP A 212 1.19 -18.19 -4.13
N THR A 213 1.78 -17.06 -4.52
CA THR A 213 3.02 -17.01 -5.29
C THR A 213 4.14 -16.31 -4.53
N ALA A 214 5.35 -16.89 -4.60
CA ALA A 214 6.59 -16.33 -4.04
C ALA A 214 6.84 -14.86 -4.48
N PRO A 215 7.65 -14.09 -3.72
CA PRO A 215 8.00 -12.73 -4.10
C PRO A 215 8.63 -12.71 -5.51
N ILE A 216 8.29 -11.72 -6.32
CA ILE A 216 8.79 -11.62 -7.70
C ILE A 216 10.29 -11.26 -7.64
N GLY A 217 11.12 -12.03 -8.34
CA GLY A 217 12.49 -11.61 -8.65
C GLY A 217 12.44 -10.61 -9.78
N TRP A 218 12.91 -9.39 -9.55
CA TRP A 218 13.02 -8.39 -10.62
C TRP A 218 13.94 -8.91 -11.72
N GLY A 219 13.34 -9.12 -12.88
CA GLY A 219 13.94 -9.42 -14.18
C GLY A 219 13.18 -8.69 -15.29
N VAL A 220 12.72 -7.47 -15.03
CA VAL A 220 12.34 -6.50 -16.07
C VAL A 220 12.79 -5.13 -15.58
N GLU A 221 13.73 -4.57 -16.32
CA GLU A 221 14.44 -3.33 -16.11
C GLU A 221 13.52 -2.13 -16.30
N LEU A 222 12.70 -1.72 -15.32
CA LEU A 222 11.83 -0.52 -15.49
C LEU A 222 11.35 0.19 -14.20
N ALA A 223 11.98 0.01 -13.04
CA ALA A 223 11.72 0.89 -11.87
C ALA A 223 12.98 1.23 -11.04
N ILE A 224 14.16 1.27 -11.68
CA ILE A 224 15.32 1.95 -11.09
C ILE A 224 15.31 3.38 -11.62
N ARG A 225 14.46 4.25 -11.05
CA ARG A 225 14.81 5.68 -11.03
C ARG A 225 16.01 5.81 -10.11
N LYS A 226 17.19 5.85 -10.74
CA LYS A 226 18.52 6.21 -10.21
C LYS A 226 18.46 6.73 -8.77
N LEU A 227 18.63 5.85 -7.79
CA LEU A 227 19.25 6.24 -6.53
C LEU A 227 20.76 6.17 -6.79
N PRO A 228 21.48 7.30 -6.69
CA PRO A 228 22.93 7.28 -6.79
C PRO A 228 23.51 6.24 -5.83
N THR A 229 24.43 5.42 -6.33
CA THR A 229 25.07 4.30 -5.64
C THR A 229 25.88 4.70 -4.39
N SER A 230 25.82 5.96 -3.95
CA SER A 230 26.60 6.54 -2.87
C SER A 230 25.78 7.16 -1.74
N PHE A 231 24.53 6.74 -1.52
CA PHE A 231 23.76 7.18 -0.35
C PHE A 231 23.98 6.28 0.87
N TYR A 232 24.43 6.90 1.96
CA TYR A 232 24.51 6.32 3.28
C TYR A 232 23.12 6.33 3.94
N LEU A 233 22.78 5.23 4.57
CA LEU A 233 21.62 5.09 5.44
C LEU A 233 22.04 5.42 6.88
N VAL A 234 21.43 6.43 7.48
CA VAL A 234 21.61 6.73 8.90
C VAL A 234 20.58 5.92 9.68
N VAL A 235 20.95 4.78 10.25
CA VAL A 235 20.06 4.02 11.14
C VAL A 235 20.26 4.53 12.57
N LEU A 236 19.18 4.81 13.29
CA LEU A 236 19.25 5.03 14.74
C LEU A 236 18.72 3.80 15.49
N GLU A 237 19.56 3.26 16.37
CA GLU A 237 19.17 2.25 17.36
C GLU A 237 18.49 2.95 18.53
N GLY A 238 17.16 3.05 18.47
CA GLY A 238 16.25 3.00 19.62
C GLY A 238 16.51 3.88 20.86
N ARG A 239 17.32 4.93 20.81
CA ARG A 239 17.43 5.88 21.93
C ARG A 239 16.57 7.11 21.65
N MET A 240 15.50 7.26 22.44
CA MET A 240 14.90 8.58 22.65
C MET A 240 15.97 9.46 23.31
N LEU A 241 16.27 10.61 22.70
CA LEU A 241 16.86 11.73 23.41
C LEU A 241 15.79 12.36 24.31
#